data_AF-A0A973LT42-F1
#
_entry.id   AF-A0A973LT42-F1
#
_cell.length_a   1.000
_cell.length_b   1.000
_cell.length_c   1.000
_cell.angle_alpha   90.00
_cell.angle_beta   90.00
_cell.angle_gamma   90.00
#
_symmetry.space_group_name_H-M   'P 1'
#
loop_
_entity.id
_entity.type
_entity.pdbx_description
1 polymer ?
#
loop_
_entity_poly.entity_id
_entity_poly.type
_entity_poly.pdbx_seq_one_letter_code
_entity_poly.pdbx_strand_id
1 'polypeptide(L)'
;MTGPAWPIAALLLGYPLWWALGFGGLSVIVLAVPMAAILWRRRPIRVPHGFGLWLLLLAGYALSALMLDELPPGTYGAFSTGRLIGYAMRLALYVSVLIMVLYLGNLTERELPQLRLVRWLGVLFLTTVAGGLLGVLFPHFAFTSPVETLLPGWIGENSFVQNLIHPTAAQTQKVLGYSSPRPEAPFEWANAWGSNASVLLIWFVVGWWTYGGRGRRVVAALVIAVAAVPVVYSLNRGLWIGLGLAVAYLIVRVGGRTRVALCAAVAAGVVAFAVSPLASVFAQRLDRPHSNDVRAFTMTATVAAARHSPVIGYGNTRNSLGNHRSITTGKTRWCAACGHPPLGSDGQLWLLLITQGFTGAALYVAFFLGAIRRHWADRSPIGLAGVLVMGLVLLYMVVYDGLVTPLSLYLISFALLWRNA
;
A
#
# COMPACT_ATOMS: atom_id res chain seq x y z
N MET A 1 20.82 3.34 17.98
CA MET A 1 19.70 4.19 18.44
C MET A 1 19.14 3.56 19.70
N THR A 2 19.26 4.19 20.88
CA THR A 2 18.89 3.60 22.18
C THR A 2 17.56 4.12 22.75
N GLY A 3 16.92 5.07 22.08
CA GLY A 3 15.64 5.66 22.50
C GLY A 3 14.42 4.84 22.06
N PRO A 4 13.22 5.13 22.62
CA PRO A 4 12.02 4.33 22.38
C PRO A 4 11.60 4.31 20.91
N ALA A 5 12.02 5.28 20.08
CA ALA A 5 11.71 5.40 18.66
C ALA A 5 12.47 4.42 17.73
N TRP A 6 13.36 3.57 18.26
CA TRP A 6 14.15 2.65 17.43
C TRP A 6 13.31 1.68 16.57
N PRO A 7 12.14 1.13 17.00
CA PRO A 7 11.37 0.20 16.18
C PRO A 7 10.88 0.85 14.89
N ILE A 8 10.36 2.08 14.94
CA ILE A 8 9.90 2.77 13.72
C ILE A 8 11.08 3.24 12.85
N ALA A 9 12.21 3.59 13.47
CA ALA A 9 13.43 3.87 12.70
C ALA A 9 13.92 2.62 11.97
N ALA A 10 13.91 1.46 12.61
CA ALA A 10 14.24 0.18 12.00
C ALA A 10 13.27 -0.17 10.86
N LEU A 11 11.98 0.12 11.02
CA LEU A 11 10.97 -0.07 9.97
C LEU A 11 11.26 0.82 8.74
N LEU A 12 11.46 2.12 8.95
CA LEU A 12 11.53 3.10 7.85
C LEU A 12 12.92 3.24 7.25
N LEU A 13 13.96 3.37 8.08
CA LEU A 13 15.33 3.56 7.63
C LEU A 13 16.02 2.23 7.31
N GLY A 14 15.68 1.18 8.06
CA GLY A 14 16.18 -0.18 7.85
C GLY A 14 15.45 -0.95 6.75
N TYR A 15 14.47 -0.35 6.08
CA TYR A 15 13.66 -1.02 5.05
C TYR A 15 14.47 -1.71 3.93
N PRO A 16 15.58 -1.14 3.40
CA PRO A 16 16.41 -1.84 2.42
C PRO A 16 16.96 -3.18 2.94
N LEU A 17 17.30 -3.23 4.24
CA LEU A 17 17.78 -4.45 4.88
C LEU A 17 16.64 -5.45 5.06
N TRP A 18 15.45 -5.00 5.49
CA TRP A 18 14.28 -5.89 5.57
C TRP A 18 13.92 -6.50 4.22
N TRP A 19 13.96 -5.70 3.16
CA TRP A 19 13.78 -6.18 1.80
C TRP A 19 14.84 -7.21 1.43
N ALA A 20 16.13 -6.92 1.67
CA ALA A 20 17.19 -7.88 1.38
C ALA A 20 17.12 -9.17 2.20
N LEU A 21 16.57 -9.12 3.41
CA LEU A 21 16.33 -10.30 4.23
C LEU A 21 15.15 -11.15 3.75
N GLY A 22 14.30 -10.66 2.83
CA GLY A 22 13.04 -11.33 2.45
C GLY A 22 11.89 -11.05 3.43
N PHE A 23 12.03 -10.02 4.26
CA PHE A 23 11.04 -9.61 5.27
C PHE A 23 10.38 -8.26 4.97
N GLY A 24 10.55 -7.68 3.78
CA GLY A 24 10.10 -6.31 3.46
C GLY A 24 8.69 -5.99 3.97
N GLY A 25 7.67 -6.67 3.45
CA GLY A 25 6.29 -6.50 3.91
C GLY A 25 6.02 -6.99 5.33
N LEU A 26 6.69 -8.06 5.77
CA LEU A 26 6.45 -8.69 7.08
C LEU A 26 7.20 -8.00 8.23
N SER A 27 8.08 -7.04 7.94
CA SER A 27 8.89 -6.30 8.91
C SER A 27 8.04 -5.62 9.98
N VAL A 28 6.83 -5.16 9.62
CA VAL A 28 5.88 -4.57 10.56
C VAL A 28 5.42 -5.57 11.63
N ILE A 29 5.28 -6.86 11.30
CA ILE A 29 4.91 -7.91 12.27
C ILE A 29 6.03 -8.11 13.28
N VAL A 30 7.26 -8.22 12.79
CA VAL A 30 8.45 -8.39 13.63
C VAL A 30 8.61 -7.20 14.58
N LEU A 31 8.46 -5.99 14.06
CA LEU A 31 8.64 -4.76 14.83
C LEU A 31 7.43 -4.40 15.71
N ALA A 32 6.25 -4.97 15.46
CA ALA A 32 5.10 -4.81 16.34
C ALA A 32 5.36 -5.41 17.73
N VAL A 33 6.17 -6.48 17.84
CA VAL A 33 6.51 -7.11 19.13
C VAL A 33 7.21 -6.14 20.10
N PRO A 34 8.35 -5.51 19.75
CA PRO A 34 8.97 -4.53 20.63
C PRO A 34 8.10 -3.28 20.82
N MET A 35 7.33 -2.85 19.82
CA MET A 35 6.37 -1.75 19.98
C MET A 35 5.31 -2.06 21.05
N ALA A 36 4.76 -3.27 21.04
CA ALA A 36 3.81 -3.75 22.04
C ALA A 36 4.44 -3.85 23.44
N ALA A 37 5.66 -4.37 23.55
CA ALA A 37 6.38 -4.45 24.82
C ALA A 37 6.65 -3.06 25.42
N ILE A 38 7.01 -2.08 24.58
CA ILE A 38 7.20 -0.68 25.02
C ILE A 38 5.86 -0.07 25.44
N LEU A 39 4.79 -0.27 24.67
CA LEU A 39 3.43 0.20 25.01
C LEU A 39 2.92 -0.37 26.32
N TRP A 40 3.13 -1.66 26.55
CA TRP A 40 2.68 -2.34 27.76
C TRP A 40 3.25 -1.72 29.04
N ARG A 41 4.50 -1.25 28.97
CA ARG A 41 5.18 -0.56 30.07
C ARG A 41 4.73 0.90 30.27
N ARG A 42 3.88 1.44 29.40
CA ARG A 42 3.50 2.87 29.33
C ARG A 42 2.03 3.13 29.62
N ARG A 43 1.39 2.28 30.43
CA ARG A 43 -0.03 2.44 30.80
C ARG A 43 -0.26 3.74 31.60
N PRO A 44 -1.41 4.44 31.41
CA PRO A 44 -2.51 4.11 30.51
C PRO A 44 -2.24 4.46 29.04
N ILE A 45 -2.70 3.60 28.12
CA ILE A 45 -2.56 3.79 26.67
C ILE A 45 -3.69 4.69 26.18
N ARG A 46 -3.35 5.80 25.53
CA ARG A 46 -4.31 6.66 24.84
C ARG A 46 -4.70 6.01 23.51
N VAL A 47 -5.95 6.19 23.11
CA VAL A 47 -6.48 5.70 21.83
C VAL A 47 -6.98 6.87 20.97
N PRO A 48 -6.83 6.81 19.65
CA PRO A 48 -7.35 7.85 18.77
C PRO A 48 -8.88 7.82 18.72
N HIS A 49 -9.50 8.94 18.44
CA HIS A 49 -10.93 8.95 18.15
C HIS A 49 -11.22 8.13 16.87
N GLY A 50 -12.28 7.30 16.91
CA GLY A 50 -12.60 6.37 15.82
C GLY A 50 -11.91 5.00 15.97
N PHE A 51 -11.06 4.81 16.98
CA PHE A 51 -10.43 3.53 17.31
C PHE A 51 -11.41 2.37 17.42
N GLY A 52 -12.61 2.61 17.97
CA GLY A 52 -13.67 1.60 18.05
C GLY A 52 -14.07 1.03 16.68
N LEU A 53 -14.07 1.82 15.61
CA LEU A 53 -14.38 1.33 14.25
C LEU A 53 -13.32 0.33 13.77
N TRP A 54 -12.04 0.61 14.07
CA TRP A 54 -10.95 -0.31 13.72
C TRP A 54 -10.97 -1.58 14.57
N LEU A 55 -11.34 -1.48 15.86
CA LEU A 55 -11.54 -2.66 16.69
C LEU A 55 -12.70 -3.52 16.21
N LEU A 56 -13.82 -2.92 15.80
CA LEU A 56 -14.94 -3.64 15.20
C LEU A 56 -14.54 -4.30 13.88
N LEU A 57 -13.73 -3.64 13.05
CA LEU A 57 -13.16 -4.22 11.83
C LEU A 57 -12.34 -5.48 12.15
N LEU A 58 -11.44 -5.39 13.13
CA LEU A 58 -10.62 -6.51 13.59
C LEU A 58 -11.45 -7.64 14.20
N ALA A 59 -12.46 -7.33 15.02
CA ALA A 59 -13.37 -8.31 15.58
C ALA A 59 -14.17 -9.02 14.48
N GLY A 60 -14.67 -8.28 13.49
CA GLY A 60 -15.33 -8.84 12.31
C GLY A 60 -14.42 -9.77 11.52
N TYR A 61 -13.16 -9.38 11.29
CA TYR A 61 -12.17 -10.24 10.65
C TYR A 61 -11.84 -11.49 11.49
N ALA A 62 -11.78 -11.37 12.82
CA ALA A 62 -11.58 -12.51 13.71
C ALA A 62 -12.75 -13.51 13.63
N LEU A 63 -13.98 -13.01 13.61
CA LEU A 63 -15.19 -13.82 13.46
C LEU A 63 -15.30 -14.48 12.10
N SER A 64 -14.75 -13.87 11.05
CA SER A 64 -14.77 -14.46 9.70
C SER A 64 -13.90 -15.70 9.55
N ALA A 65 -13.08 -16.05 10.55
CA ALA A 65 -12.44 -17.35 10.68
C ALA A 65 -13.44 -18.52 10.61
N LEU A 66 -14.66 -18.33 11.14
CA LEU A 66 -15.72 -19.33 11.13
C LEU A 66 -16.17 -19.71 9.70
N MET A 67 -15.86 -18.86 8.72
CA MET A 67 -16.28 -19.01 7.32
C MET A 67 -15.13 -19.48 6.42
N LEU A 68 -14.01 -19.95 7.00
CA LEU A 68 -12.85 -20.36 6.21
C LEU A 68 -13.07 -21.64 5.40
N ASP A 69 -13.87 -22.59 5.90
CA ASP A 69 -14.20 -23.81 5.18
C ASP A 69 -15.27 -23.58 4.10
N GLU A 70 -16.13 -22.59 4.32
CA GLU A 70 -17.26 -22.25 3.45
C GLU A 70 -16.83 -21.83 2.03
N LEU A 71 -17.63 -22.26 1.05
CA LEU A 71 -17.45 -21.97 -0.38
C LEU A 71 -18.68 -21.25 -0.94
N PRO A 72 -18.57 -19.94 -1.28
CA PRO A 72 -19.66 -19.26 -1.97
C PRO A 72 -19.98 -19.90 -3.33
N PRO A 73 -21.23 -19.81 -3.81
CA PRO A 73 -21.59 -20.24 -5.15
C PRO A 73 -20.68 -19.65 -6.23
N GLY A 74 -20.33 -20.44 -7.24
CA GLY A 74 -19.43 -20.02 -8.31
C GLY A 74 -17.96 -19.97 -7.90
N THR A 75 -17.56 -20.59 -6.79
CA THR A 75 -16.17 -20.72 -6.36
C THR A 75 -15.74 -22.17 -6.17
N TYR A 76 -14.43 -22.41 -6.15
CA TYR A 76 -13.86 -23.74 -5.96
C TYR A 76 -12.60 -23.72 -5.08
N GLY A 77 -12.22 -24.92 -4.62
CA GLY A 77 -11.00 -25.19 -3.85
C GLY A 77 -11.30 -25.67 -2.44
N ALA A 78 -10.55 -26.67 -1.97
CA ALA A 78 -10.72 -27.23 -0.63
C ALA A 78 -10.15 -26.30 0.45
N PHE A 79 -10.65 -26.43 1.68
CA PHE A 79 -9.97 -25.91 2.86
C PHE A 79 -8.57 -26.53 2.95
N SER A 80 -7.58 -25.68 3.17
CA SER A 80 -6.18 -26.07 3.15
C SER A 80 -5.38 -25.26 4.13
N THR A 81 -4.22 -25.79 4.55
CA THR A 81 -3.27 -25.09 5.40
C THR A 81 -2.86 -23.74 4.81
N GLY A 82 -2.73 -23.63 3.48
CA GLY A 82 -2.46 -22.36 2.81
C GLY A 82 -3.56 -21.31 3.01
N ARG A 83 -4.84 -21.73 3.03
CA ARG A 83 -5.97 -20.83 3.34
C ARG A 83 -5.91 -20.34 4.79
N LEU A 84 -5.53 -21.21 5.74
CA LEU A 84 -5.36 -20.83 7.13
C LEU A 84 -4.16 -19.87 7.32
N ILE A 85 -3.02 -20.17 6.71
CA ILE A 85 -1.81 -19.33 6.77
C ILE A 85 -2.10 -17.94 6.19
N GLY A 86 -2.76 -17.85 5.03
CA GLY A 86 -3.12 -16.57 4.43
C GLY A 86 -4.08 -15.74 5.29
N TYR A 87 -4.99 -16.39 6.01
CA TYR A 87 -5.87 -15.73 6.97
C TYR A 87 -5.08 -15.18 8.17
N ALA A 88 -4.28 -16.06 8.81
CA ALA A 88 -3.51 -15.73 10.00
C ALA A 88 -2.47 -14.63 9.74
N MET A 89 -1.82 -14.66 8.58
CA MET A 89 -0.85 -13.65 8.17
C MET A 89 -1.52 -12.27 8.06
N ARG A 90 -2.67 -12.18 7.38
CA ARG A 90 -3.42 -10.92 7.28
C ARG A 90 -3.95 -10.44 8.65
N LEU A 91 -4.37 -11.36 9.52
CA LEU A 91 -4.77 -11.02 10.89
C LEU A 91 -3.59 -10.39 11.65
N ALA A 92 -2.42 -11.05 11.58
CA ALA A 92 -1.19 -10.56 12.20
C ALA A 92 -0.82 -9.18 11.67
N LEU A 93 -0.99 -8.91 10.37
CA LEU A 93 -0.78 -7.59 9.80
C LEU A 93 -1.74 -6.53 10.36
N TYR A 94 -3.05 -6.80 10.37
CA TYR A 94 -4.03 -5.86 10.91
C TYR A 94 -3.78 -5.54 12.39
N VAL A 95 -3.40 -6.54 13.19
CA VAL A 95 -3.02 -6.36 14.60
C VAL A 95 -1.71 -5.57 14.71
N SER A 96 -0.72 -5.86 13.87
CA SER A 96 0.58 -5.19 13.89
C SER A 96 0.48 -3.71 13.57
N VAL A 97 -0.33 -3.34 12.56
CA VAL A 97 -0.56 -1.92 12.23
C VAL A 97 -1.37 -1.21 13.32
N LEU A 98 -2.29 -1.90 14.00
CA LEU A 98 -2.98 -1.34 15.17
C LEU A 98 -1.99 -1.01 16.29
N ILE A 99 -1.12 -1.97 16.63
CA ILE A 99 -0.06 -1.79 17.63
C ILE A 99 0.82 -0.61 17.23
N MET A 100 1.23 -0.53 15.96
CA MET A 100 2.06 0.55 15.45
C MET A 100 1.41 1.93 15.60
N VAL A 101 0.11 2.07 15.29
CA VAL A 101 -0.62 3.34 15.47
C VAL A 101 -0.66 3.74 16.94
N LEU A 102 -1.04 2.82 17.83
CA LEU A 102 -1.09 3.08 19.26
C LEU A 102 0.30 3.46 19.78
N TYR A 103 1.33 2.74 19.34
CA TYR A 103 2.71 3.00 19.72
C TYR A 103 3.13 4.40 19.29
N LEU A 104 2.93 4.76 18.02
CA LEU A 104 3.31 6.07 17.51
C LEU A 104 2.56 7.21 18.21
N GLY A 105 1.26 7.09 18.43
CA GLY A 105 0.48 8.15 19.05
C GLY A 105 0.69 8.30 20.57
N ASN A 106 1.28 7.30 21.23
CA ASN A 106 1.65 7.37 22.65
C ASN A 106 3.12 7.76 22.88
N LEU A 107 3.92 7.96 21.82
CA LEU A 107 5.25 8.56 21.95
C LEU A 107 5.15 10.08 22.05
N THR A 108 5.88 10.67 23.00
CA THR A 108 5.93 12.13 23.19
C THR A 108 6.76 12.82 22.10
N GLU A 109 6.60 14.14 21.98
CA GLU A 109 7.38 14.95 21.02
C GLU A 109 8.89 14.92 21.32
N ARG A 110 9.29 14.77 22.60
CA ARG A 110 10.70 14.61 22.99
C ARG A 110 11.28 13.28 22.51
N GLU A 111 10.49 12.22 22.56
CA GLU A 111 10.92 10.86 22.18
C GLU A 111 10.99 10.67 20.67
N LEU A 112 9.97 11.14 19.97
CA LEU A 112 9.90 11.11 18.52
C LEU A 112 9.28 12.41 18.03
N PRO A 113 10.09 13.42 17.67
CA PRO A 113 9.55 14.64 17.08
C PRO A 113 8.80 14.35 15.78
N GLN A 114 7.67 15.00 15.53
CA GLN A 114 6.88 14.73 14.32
C GLN A 114 7.70 14.93 13.04
N LEU A 115 8.47 16.03 12.98
CA LEU A 115 9.33 16.32 11.83
C LEU A 115 10.42 15.25 11.62
N ARG A 116 10.87 14.58 12.69
CA ARG A 116 11.81 13.45 12.58
C ARG A 116 11.14 12.28 11.87
N LEU A 117 9.92 11.91 12.27
CA LEU A 117 9.14 10.85 11.63
C LEU A 117 8.85 11.17 10.15
N VAL A 118 8.43 12.41 9.85
CA VAL A 118 8.20 12.87 8.47
C VAL A 118 9.48 12.78 7.63
N ARG A 119 10.63 13.14 8.19
CA ARG A 119 11.92 13.01 7.49
C ARG A 119 12.32 11.55 7.27
N TRP A 120 12.01 10.64 8.19
CA TRP A 120 12.23 9.20 8.00
C TRP A 120 11.36 8.61 6.89
N LEU A 121 10.10 9.03 6.77
CA LEU A 121 9.27 8.73 5.60
C LEU A 121 9.91 9.27 4.32
N GLY A 122 10.48 10.47 4.37
CA GLY A 122 11.26 11.02 3.26
C GLY A 122 12.52 10.21 2.92
N VAL A 123 13.19 9.59 3.88
CA VAL A 123 14.31 8.68 3.59
C VAL A 123 13.82 7.40 2.93
N LEU A 124 12.70 6.84 3.39
CA LEU A 124 12.09 5.69 2.74
C LEU A 124 11.66 6.02 1.30
N PHE A 125 11.24 7.26 1.01
CA PHE A 125 11.02 7.72 -0.37
C PHE A 125 12.28 7.63 -1.23
N LEU A 126 13.45 8.01 -0.70
CA LEU A 126 14.72 7.87 -1.42
C LEU A 126 15.01 6.40 -1.77
N THR A 127 14.78 5.49 -0.82
CA THR A 127 14.86 4.05 -1.06
C THR A 127 13.88 3.59 -2.13
N THR A 128 12.63 4.07 -2.08
CA THR A 128 11.61 3.75 -3.09
C THR A 128 12.01 4.20 -4.49
N VAL A 129 12.59 5.40 -4.63
CA VAL A 129 13.09 5.91 -5.90
C VAL A 129 14.28 5.08 -6.38
N ALA A 130 15.24 4.77 -5.50
CA ALA A 130 16.38 3.93 -5.84
C ALA A 130 15.96 2.52 -6.29
N GLY A 131 15.03 1.88 -5.58
CA GLY A 131 14.46 0.59 -5.98
C GLY A 131 13.64 0.67 -7.27
N GLY A 132 12.93 1.78 -7.48
CA GLY A 132 12.25 2.06 -8.74
C GLY A 132 13.20 2.14 -9.92
N LEU A 133 14.32 2.87 -9.77
CA LEU A 133 15.37 2.96 -10.79
C LEU A 133 16.05 1.62 -11.02
N LEU A 134 16.31 0.85 -9.95
CA LEU A 134 16.82 -0.52 -10.07
C LEU A 134 15.89 -1.38 -10.93
N GLY A 135 14.56 -1.30 -10.72
CA GLY A 135 13.57 -2.01 -11.53
C GLY A 135 13.49 -1.54 -12.99
N VAL A 136 13.80 -0.28 -13.28
CA VAL A 136 13.86 0.24 -14.65
C VAL A 136 15.15 -0.19 -15.36
N LEU A 137 16.29 -0.04 -14.68
CA LEU A 137 17.63 -0.22 -15.27
C LEU A 137 18.07 -1.69 -15.27
N PHE A 138 17.66 -2.45 -14.26
CA PHE A 138 18.02 -3.85 -14.04
C PHE A 138 16.75 -4.68 -13.75
N PRO A 139 15.81 -4.80 -14.71
CA PRO A 139 14.50 -5.39 -14.48
C PRO A 139 14.52 -6.88 -14.09
N HIS A 140 15.63 -7.58 -14.38
CA HIS A 140 15.82 -8.99 -14.03
C HIS A 140 16.60 -9.19 -12.73
N PHE A 141 16.94 -8.11 -12.02
CA PHE A 141 17.63 -8.22 -10.74
C PHE A 141 16.70 -8.87 -9.71
N ALA A 142 17.13 -10.02 -9.22
CA ALA A 142 16.49 -10.78 -8.17
C ALA A 142 17.56 -11.61 -7.43
N PHE A 143 17.29 -11.99 -6.19
CA PHE A 143 18.19 -12.86 -5.43
C PHE A 143 17.42 -13.66 -4.39
N THR A 144 17.94 -14.84 -4.05
CA THR A 144 17.38 -15.66 -2.97
C THR A 144 17.70 -15.02 -1.62
N SER A 145 16.66 -14.78 -0.81
CA SER A 145 16.85 -14.14 0.49
C SER A 145 17.26 -15.15 1.57
N PRO A 146 17.83 -14.68 2.71
CA PRO A 146 18.06 -15.52 3.87
C PRO A 146 16.79 -16.21 4.38
N VAL A 147 15.64 -15.53 4.37
CA VAL A 147 14.36 -16.13 4.77
C VAL A 147 13.94 -17.25 3.82
N GLU A 148 14.09 -17.03 2.51
CA GLU A 148 13.79 -18.06 1.51
C GLU A 148 14.66 -19.30 1.68
N THR A 149 15.92 -19.11 2.06
CA THR A 149 16.85 -20.23 2.32
C THR A 149 16.49 -21.01 3.59
N LEU A 150 15.93 -20.34 4.60
CA LEU A 150 15.60 -20.95 5.90
C LEU A 150 14.20 -21.56 5.96
N LEU A 151 13.29 -21.13 5.07
CA LEU A 151 11.90 -21.62 5.08
C LEU A 151 11.83 -23.06 4.55
N PRO A 152 11.05 -23.94 5.20
CA PRO A 152 10.78 -25.28 4.67
C PRO A 152 10.15 -25.21 3.27
N GLY A 153 10.52 -26.14 2.38
CA GLY A 153 10.04 -26.16 0.98
C GLY A 153 8.51 -26.12 0.85
N TRP A 154 7.77 -26.77 1.75
CA TRP A 154 6.30 -26.77 1.73
C TRP A 154 5.66 -25.39 2.04
N ILE A 155 6.41 -24.45 2.64
CA ILE A 155 6.02 -23.05 2.81
C ILE A 155 6.54 -22.21 1.64
N GLY A 156 7.79 -22.44 1.23
CA GLY A 156 8.46 -21.67 0.16
C GLY A 156 7.88 -21.89 -1.24
N GLU A 157 7.30 -23.06 -1.52
CA GLU A 157 6.66 -23.39 -2.80
C GLU A 157 5.31 -22.69 -3.01
N ASN A 158 4.74 -22.09 -1.96
CA ASN A 158 3.52 -21.31 -2.10
C ASN A 158 3.81 -20.00 -2.84
N SER A 159 3.24 -19.81 -4.03
CA SER A 159 3.49 -18.63 -4.87
C SER A 159 3.21 -17.30 -4.18
N PHE A 160 2.26 -17.26 -3.24
CA PHE A 160 2.02 -16.04 -2.47
C PHE A 160 3.17 -15.77 -1.50
N VAL A 161 3.63 -16.79 -0.77
CA VAL A 161 4.76 -16.67 0.16
C VAL A 161 6.04 -16.33 -0.60
N GLN A 162 6.30 -16.99 -1.72
CA GLN A 162 7.46 -16.75 -2.57
C GLN A 162 7.55 -15.27 -3.00
N ASN A 163 6.42 -14.66 -3.43
CA ASN A 163 6.39 -13.24 -3.78
C ASN A 163 6.70 -12.30 -2.60
N LEU A 164 6.49 -12.73 -1.35
CA LEU A 164 6.82 -11.91 -0.17
C LEU A 164 8.29 -12.05 0.24
N ILE A 165 8.89 -13.21 0.01
CA ILE A 165 10.22 -13.57 0.54
C ILE A 165 11.34 -13.55 -0.50
N HIS A 166 11.03 -13.47 -1.79
CA HIS A 166 11.99 -13.44 -2.90
C HIS A 166 12.16 -12.00 -3.45
N PRO A 167 13.22 -11.27 -3.07
CA PRO A 167 13.46 -9.91 -3.52
C PRO A 167 13.64 -9.83 -5.04
N THR A 168 12.82 -8.97 -5.66
CA THR A 168 12.80 -8.70 -7.09
C THR A 168 12.80 -7.19 -7.33
N ALA A 169 13.43 -6.77 -8.43
CA ALA A 169 13.47 -5.35 -8.81
C ALA A 169 12.21 -4.92 -9.58
N ALA A 170 11.65 -5.79 -10.43
CA ALA A 170 10.51 -5.48 -11.26
C ALA A 170 9.63 -6.69 -11.60
N GLN A 171 8.33 -6.43 -11.73
CA GLN A 171 7.33 -7.35 -12.25
C GLN A 171 7.18 -7.20 -13.75
N THR A 172 7.52 -8.25 -14.51
CA THR A 172 7.31 -8.25 -15.96
C THR A 172 5.85 -8.56 -16.28
N GLN A 173 5.18 -7.64 -16.96
CA GLN A 173 3.78 -7.78 -17.37
C GLN A 173 3.57 -7.31 -18.81
N LYS A 174 2.67 -7.96 -19.54
CA LYS A 174 2.30 -7.56 -20.91
C LYS A 174 1.23 -6.47 -20.90
N VAL A 175 1.56 -5.27 -20.42
CA VAL A 175 0.60 -4.15 -20.28
C VAL A 175 0.47 -3.33 -21.56
N LEU A 176 1.55 -3.24 -22.33
CA LEU A 176 1.60 -2.48 -23.57
C LEU A 176 1.50 -3.42 -24.78
N GLY A 177 0.88 -4.60 -24.67
CA GLY A 177 0.87 -5.62 -25.74
C GLY A 177 2.20 -6.34 -25.97
N TYR A 178 3.26 -5.95 -25.27
CA TYR A 178 4.55 -6.63 -25.17
C TYR A 178 5.01 -6.68 -23.71
N SER A 179 5.96 -7.56 -23.40
CA SER A 179 6.50 -7.70 -22.04
C SER A 179 7.22 -6.42 -21.62
N SER A 180 6.71 -5.76 -20.58
CA SER A 180 7.31 -4.55 -20.01
C SER A 180 7.59 -4.76 -18.53
N PRO A 181 8.78 -4.40 -18.03
CA PRO A 181 9.05 -4.41 -16.60
C PRO A 181 8.27 -3.29 -15.91
N ARG A 182 7.74 -3.57 -14.73
CA ARG A 182 7.11 -2.59 -13.84
C ARG A 182 7.89 -2.60 -12.53
N PRO A 183 8.56 -1.49 -12.14
CA PRO A 183 9.36 -1.46 -10.93
C PRO A 183 8.52 -1.78 -9.69
N GLU A 184 9.11 -2.54 -8.77
CA GLU A 184 8.46 -2.91 -7.52
C GLU A 184 9.35 -2.78 -6.28
N ALA A 185 10.67 -2.90 -6.43
CA ALA A 185 11.60 -2.81 -5.30
C ALA A 185 11.48 -1.48 -4.54
N PRO A 186 11.58 -1.50 -3.20
CA PRO A 186 11.80 -2.65 -2.32
C PRO A 186 10.49 -3.32 -1.84
N PHE A 187 9.37 -3.11 -2.54
CA PHE A 187 8.05 -3.57 -2.12
C PHE A 187 7.63 -4.86 -2.84
N GLU A 188 6.55 -5.42 -2.34
CA GLU A 188 6.08 -6.77 -2.68
C GLU A 188 5.40 -6.88 -4.05
N TRP A 189 4.87 -5.77 -4.58
CA TRP A 189 4.24 -5.71 -5.91
C TRP A 189 4.44 -4.34 -6.55
N ALA A 190 4.44 -4.28 -7.89
CA ALA A 190 4.52 -3.00 -8.62
C ALA A 190 3.35 -2.04 -8.30
N ASN A 191 2.19 -2.59 -7.91
CA ASN A 191 1.05 -1.80 -7.45
C ASN A 191 1.30 -1.22 -6.04
N ALA A 192 1.86 -2.00 -5.12
CA ALA A 192 2.25 -1.55 -3.79
C ALA A 192 3.34 -0.47 -3.88
N TRP A 193 4.33 -0.65 -4.76
CA TRP A 193 5.33 0.38 -5.06
C TRP A 193 4.69 1.70 -5.49
N GLY A 194 3.73 1.65 -6.41
CA GLY A 194 3.04 2.86 -6.85
C GLY A 194 2.28 3.56 -5.72
N SER A 195 1.54 2.81 -4.90
CA SER A 195 0.84 3.41 -3.76
C SER A 195 1.79 4.01 -2.72
N ASN A 196 2.85 3.27 -2.37
CA ASN A 196 3.84 3.74 -1.41
C ASN A 196 4.60 4.95 -1.92
N ALA A 197 5.01 4.96 -3.19
CA ALA A 197 5.72 6.07 -3.81
C ALA A 197 4.92 7.37 -3.74
N SER A 198 3.59 7.34 -3.96
CA SER A 198 2.77 8.55 -3.88
C SER A 198 2.63 9.08 -2.44
N VAL A 199 2.38 8.19 -1.47
CA VAL A 199 2.30 8.58 -0.04
C VAL A 199 3.63 9.10 0.47
N LEU A 200 4.73 8.41 0.13
CA LEU A 200 6.07 8.79 0.54
C LEU A 200 6.51 10.10 -0.12
N LEU A 201 6.13 10.35 -1.39
CA LEU A 201 6.38 11.63 -2.05
C LEU A 201 5.72 12.79 -1.29
N ILE A 202 4.48 12.63 -0.84
CA ILE A 202 3.77 13.65 -0.04
C ILE A 202 4.58 13.99 1.21
N TRP A 203 4.99 12.99 1.97
CA TRP A 203 5.77 13.21 3.20
C TRP A 203 7.20 13.71 2.94
N PHE A 204 7.81 13.30 1.83
CA PHE A 204 9.09 13.82 1.38
C PHE A 204 9.01 15.33 1.07
N VAL A 205 7.99 15.76 0.32
CA VAL A 205 7.74 17.19 0.08
C VAL A 205 7.55 17.94 1.39
N VAL A 206 6.73 17.43 2.33
CA VAL A 206 6.56 18.09 3.63
C VAL A 206 7.88 18.20 4.40
N GLY A 207 8.63 17.10 4.55
CA GLY A 207 9.84 17.04 5.38
C GLY A 207 11.06 17.74 4.80
N TRP A 208 11.22 17.70 3.47
CA TRP A 208 12.44 18.12 2.77
C TRP A 208 12.27 19.38 1.93
N TRP A 209 11.07 19.66 1.41
CA TRP A 209 10.79 20.90 0.70
C TRP A 209 10.21 21.97 1.64
N THR A 210 9.08 21.68 2.28
CA THR A 210 8.34 22.64 3.12
C THR A 210 9.11 22.99 4.38
N TYR A 211 9.52 21.98 5.16
CA TYR A 211 10.31 22.15 6.38
C TYR A 211 11.84 22.01 6.16
N GLY A 212 12.29 22.01 4.91
CA GLY A 212 13.70 21.92 4.56
C GLY A 212 14.35 23.29 4.34
N GLY A 213 15.64 23.40 4.67
CA GLY A 213 16.49 24.51 4.25
C GLY A 213 16.89 24.41 2.77
N ARG A 214 17.66 25.39 2.29
CA ARG A 214 18.06 25.51 0.86
C ARG A 214 18.63 24.20 0.28
N GLY A 215 19.57 23.56 0.97
CA GLY A 215 20.17 22.30 0.49
C GLY A 215 19.16 21.15 0.35
N ARG A 216 18.26 20.97 1.32
CA ARG A 216 17.22 19.92 1.24
C ARG A 216 16.20 20.19 0.13
N ARG A 217 15.90 21.46 -0.16
CA ARG A 217 15.03 21.83 -1.29
C ARG A 217 15.66 21.48 -2.63
N VAL A 218 16.96 21.71 -2.79
CA VAL A 218 17.70 21.29 -4.01
C VAL A 218 17.65 19.77 -4.15
N VAL A 219 17.98 19.03 -3.08
CA VAL A 219 17.87 17.56 -3.09
C VAL A 219 16.45 17.11 -3.43
N ALA A 220 15.44 17.74 -2.85
CA ALA A 220 14.05 17.40 -3.12
C ALA A 220 13.67 17.64 -4.60
N ALA A 221 14.08 18.75 -5.21
CA ALA A 221 13.85 18.99 -6.63
C ALA A 221 14.50 17.91 -7.51
N LEU A 222 15.77 17.59 -7.25
CA LEU A 222 16.51 16.58 -8.02
C LEU A 222 15.88 15.19 -7.88
N VAL A 223 15.55 14.78 -6.66
CA VAL A 223 14.92 13.47 -6.39
C VAL A 223 13.54 13.39 -7.05
N ILE A 224 12.72 14.45 -7.00
CA ILE A 224 11.40 14.47 -7.65
C ILE A 224 11.55 14.34 -9.17
N ALA A 225 12.50 15.05 -9.77
CA ALA A 225 12.79 14.94 -11.20
C ALA A 225 13.22 13.52 -11.58
N VAL A 226 14.13 12.91 -10.81
CA VAL A 226 14.59 11.53 -11.03
C VAL A 226 13.46 10.52 -10.81
N ALA A 227 12.61 10.73 -9.80
CA ALA A 227 11.48 9.85 -9.50
C ALA A 227 10.44 9.79 -10.63
N ALA A 228 10.35 10.82 -11.48
CA ALA A 228 9.45 10.83 -12.63
C ALA A 228 9.73 9.64 -13.58
N VAL A 229 10.99 9.21 -13.69
CA VAL A 229 11.39 8.08 -14.56
C VAL A 229 10.69 6.78 -14.15
N PRO A 230 10.92 6.19 -12.95
CA PRO A 230 10.24 4.97 -12.56
C PRO A 230 8.73 5.17 -12.38
N VAL A 231 8.24 6.37 -12.04
CA VAL A 231 6.79 6.65 -11.97
C VAL A 231 6.12 6.44 -13.33
N VAL A 232 6.73 6.90 -14.42
CA VAL A 232 6.17 6.70 -15.77
C VAL A 232 6.36 5.26 -16.24
N TYR A 233 7.56 4.70 -16.09
CA TYR A 233 7.84 3.31 -16.48
C TYR A 233 7.11 2.27 -15.64
N SER A 234 6.55 2.63 -14.48
CA SER A 234 5.67 1.73 -13.71
C SER A 234 4.36 1.40 -14.43
N LEU A 235 3.98 2.20 -15.44
CA LEU A 235 2.73 2.08 -16.20
C LEU A 235 1.48 2.04 -15.32
N ASN A 236 1.61 2.62 -14.12
CA ASN A 236 0.67 2.42 -13.04
C ASN A 236 -0.38 3.54 -13.01
N ARG A 237 -1.51 3.33 -13.69
CA ARG A 237 -2.58 4.33 -13.83
C ARG A 237 -3.13 4.82 -12.49
N GLY A 238 -3.27 3.95 -11.50
CA GLY A 238 -3.76 4.34 -10.18
C GLY A 238 -2.83 5.36 -9.50
N LEU A 239 -1.52 5.18 -9.62
CA LEU A 239 -0.49 6.09 -9.09
C LEU A 239 -0.65 7.46 -9.78
N TRP A 240 -0.74 7.48 -11.11
CA TRP A 240 -0.91 8.73 -11.87
C TRP A 240 -2.18 9.48 -11.48
N ILE A 241 -3.31 8.77 -11.35
CA ILE A 241 -4.57 9.35 -10.87
C ILE A 241 -4.42 9.90 -9.45
N GLY A 242 -3.76 9.14 -8.56
CA GLY A 242 -3.50 9.58 -7.18
C GLY A 242 -2.59 10.80 -7.09
N LEU A 243 -1.55 10.91 -7.93
CA LEU A 243 -0.71 12.10 -8.02
C LEU A 243 -1.49 13.31 -8.56
N GLY A 244 -2.33 13.10 -9.59
CA GLY A 244 -3.23 14.14 -10.10
C GLY A 244 -4.20 14.63 -9.03
N LEU A 245 -4.81 13.72 -8.27
CA LEU A 245 -5.70 14.04 -7.15
C LEU A 245 -4.94 14.78 -6.04
N ALA A 246 -3.71 14.38 -5.71
CA ALA A 246 -2.87 15.05 -4.74
C ALA A 246 -2.59 16.51 -5.11
N VAL A 247 -2.23 16.77 -6.38
CA VAL A 247 -2.03 18.12 -6.88
C VAL A 247 -3.33 18.92 -6.85
N ALA A 248 -4.44 18.37 -7.36
CA ALA A 248 -5.74 19.03 -7.36
C ALA A 248 -6.20 19.39 -5.93
N TYR A 249 -6.09 18.45 -5.00
CA TYR A 249 -6.37 18.65 -3.59
C TYR A 249 -5.54 19.82 -3.03
N LEU A 250 -4.22 19.83 -3.25
CA LEU A 250 -3.36 20.89 -2.73
C LEU A 250 -3.71 22.25 -3.34
N ILE A 251 -3.94 22.36 -4.65
CA ILE A 251 -4.33 23.62 -5.31
C ILE A 251 -5.59 24.20 -4.68
N VAL A 252 -6.61 23.36 -4.44
CA VAL A 252 -7.86 23.77 -3.80
C VAL A 252 -7.63 24.19 -2.34
N ARG A 253 -6.77 23.47 -1.62
CA ARG A 253 -6.60 23.60 -0.17
C ARG A 253 -5.62 24.68 0.27
N VAL A 254 -4.69 25.08 -0.58
CA VAL A 254 -3.77 26.20 -0.33
C VAL A 254 -4.30 27.49 -0.95
N GLY A 255 -3.91 28.64 -0.41
CA GLY A 255 -4.34 29.96 -0.88
C GLY A 255 -3.17 30.86 -1.29
N GLY A 256 -3.52 32.02 -1.87
CA GLY A 256 -2.58 33.11 -2.16
C GLY A 256 -1.37 32.71 -3.00
N ARG A 257 -0.19 33.22 -2.63
CA ARG A 257 1.08 33.01 -3.36
C ARG A 257 1.47 31.54 -3.45
N THR A 258 1.15 30.72 -2.45
CA THR A 258 1.45 29.28 -2.46
C THR A 258 0.68 28.56 -3.56
N ARG A 259 -0.58 28.92 -3.79
CA ARG A 259 -1.39 28.36 -4.89
C ARG A 259 -0.79 28.72 -6.24
N VAL A 260 -0.44 30.00 -6.44
CA VAL A 260 0.17 30.47 -7.69
C VAL A 260 1.50 29.76 -7.96
N ALA A 261 2.37 29.65 -6.96
CA ALA A 261 3.64 28.95 -7.08
C ALA A 261 3.45 27.46 -7.39
N LEU A 262 2.48 26.80 -6.77
CA LEU A 262 2.13 25.41 -7.06
C LEU A 262 1.63 25.25 -8.50
N CYS A 263 0.69 26.09 -8.95
CA CYS A 263 0.19 26.05 -10.32
C CYS A 263 1.31 26.29 -11.34
N ALA A 264 2.21 27.25 -11.08
CA ALA A 264 3.35 27.51 -11.94
C ALA A 264 4.32 26.30 -12.00
N ALA A 265 4.61 25.68 -10.85
CA ALA A 265 5.46 24.50 -10.78
C ALA A 265 4.84 23.30 -11.50
N VAL A 266 3.52 23.10 -11.36
CA VAL A 266 2.77 22.05 -12.08
C VAL A 266 2.79 22.32 -13.59
N ALA A 267 2.53 23.55 -14.03
CA ALA A 267 2.58 23.92 -15.44
C ALA A 267 3.98 23.69 -16.03
N ALA A 268 5.04 24.11 -15.33
CA ALA A 268 6.42 23.87 -15.75
C ALA A 268 6.73 22.37 -15.83
N GLY A 269 6.27 21.58 -14.85
CA GLY A 269 6.41 20.12 -14.85
C GLY A 269 5.68 19.44 -16.01
N VAL A 270 4.47 19.89 -16.34
CA VAL A 270 3.68 19.39 -17.49
C VAL A 270 4.38 19.69 -18.80
N VAL A 271 4.89 20.91 -18.99
CA VAL A 271 5.65 21.29 -20.19
C VAL A 271 6.92 20.45 -20.31
N ALA A 272 7.70 20.34 -19.22
CA ALA A 272 8.90 19.52 -19.20
C ALA A 272 8.61 18.03 -19.50
N PHE A 273 7.50 17.51 -18.98
CA PHE A 273 7.05 16.15 -19.28
C PHE A 273 6.66 15.98 -20.75
N ALA A 274 5.89 16.92 -21.31
CA ALA A 274 5.38 16.86 -22.68
C ALA A 274 6.50 16.84 -23.74
N VAL A 275 7.62 17.52 -23.47
CA VAL A 275 8.79 17.52 -24.37
C VAL A 275 9.77 16.36 -24.10
N SER A 276 9.52 15.55 -23.06
CA SER A 276 10.39 14.43 -22.70
C SER A 276 9.99 13.13 -23.42
N PRO A 277 10.91 12.16 -23.57
CA PRO A 277 10.58 10.82 -24.08
C PRO A 277 9.54 10.06 -23.24
N LEU A 278 9.33 10.46 -21.98
CA LEU A 278 8.36 9.83 -21.09
C LEU A 278 6.91 10.05 -21.54
N ALA A 279 6.63 11.13 -22.29
CA ALA A 279 5.30 11.42 -22.80
C ALA A 279 4.79 10.35 -23.78
N SER A 280 5.68 9.76 -24.59
CA SER A 280 5.29 8.72 -25.56
C SER A 280 4.89 7.42 -24.85
N VAL A 281 5.62 7.02 -23.80
CA VAL A 281 5.29 5.85 -22.96
C VAL A 281 3.95 6.03 -22.27
N PHE A 282 3.68 7.24 -21.76
CA PHE A 282 2.40 7.58 -21.16
C PHE A 282 1.25 7.52 -22.17
N ALA A 283 1.42 8.08 -23.38
CA ALA A 283 0.42 8.01 -24.44
C ALA A 283 0.11 6.55 -24.84
N GLN A 284 1.14 5.73 -25.08
CA GLN A 284 0.97 4.30 -25.38
C GLN A 284 0.18 3.57 -24.30
N ARG A 285 0.36 3.94 -23.03
CA ARG A 285 -0.36 3.34 -21.92
C ARG A 285 -1.84 3.76 -21.86
N LEU A 286 -2.16 4.98 -22.28
CA LEU A 286 -3.54 5.46 -22.39
C LEU A 286 -4.28 4.74 -23.52
N ASP A 287 -3.62 4.58 -24.67
CA ASP A 287 -4.21 3.95 -25.87
C ASP A 287 -4.40 2.44 -25.74
N ARG A 288 -3.80 1.81 -24.72
CA ARG A 288 -3.91 0.36 -24.44
C ARG A 288 -4.59 0.11 -23.09
N PRO A 289 -5.92 0.22 -22.98
CA PRO A 289 -6.65 -0.20 -21.79
C PRO A 289 -6.68 -1.73 -21.68
N HIS A 290 -5.56 -2.33 -21.26
CA HIS A 290 -5.47 -3.78 -21.06
C HIS A 290 -6.34 -4.30 -19.89
N SER A 291 -6.99 -5.44 -20.12
CA SER A 291 -7.59 -6.35 -19.14
C SER A 291 -8.68 -5.76 -18.22
N ASN A 292 -9.49 -4.83 -18.73
CA ASN A 292 -10.68 -4.37 -18.01
C ASN A 292 -11.68 -5.51 -17.79
N ASP A 293 -11.77 -6.46 -18.73
CA ASP A 293 -12.76 -7.55 -18.67
C ASP A 293 -12.48 -8.56 -17.56
N VAL A 294 -11.19 -8.92 -17.35
CA VAL A 294 -10.80 -9.79 -16.23
C VAL A 294 -11.11 -9.13 -14.90
N ARG A 295 -10.79 -7.84 -14.77
CA ARG A 295 -11.05 -7.07 -13.54
C ARG A 295 -12.55 -6.88 -13.30
N ALA A 296 -13.31 -6.58 -14.35
CA ALA A 296 -14.77 -6.48 -14.26
C ALA A 296 -15.37 -7.81 -13.79
N PHE A 297 -14.92 -8.92 -14.37
CA PHE A 297 -15.34 -10.25 -13.95
C PHE A 297 -15.01 -10.53 -12.48
N THR A 298 -13.77 -10.36 -12.05
CA THR A 298 -13.36 -10.65 -10.66
C THR A 298 -14.05 -9.72 -9.65
N MET A 299 -14.27 -8.45 -9.98
CA MET A 299 -15.03 -7.52 -9.15
C MET A 299 -16.50 -7.94 -9.02
N THR A 300 -17.17 -8.27 -10.14
CA THR A 300 -18.57 -8.72 -10.13
C THR A 300 -18.74 -10.03 -9.37
N ALA A 301 -17.85 -11.00 -9.59
CA ALA A 301 -17.85 -12.27 -8.87
C ALA A 301 -17.57 -12.08 -7.36
N THR A 302 -16.68 -11.14 -7.00
CA THR A 302 -16.43 -10.80 -5.59
C THR A 302 -17.67 -10.24 -4.91
N VAL A 303 -18.40 -9.33 -5.57
CA VAL A 303 -19.66 -8.78 -5.04
C VAL A 303 -20.72 -9.86 -4.93
N ALA A 304 -20.85 -10.72 -5.94
CA ALA A 304 -21.80 -11.84 -5.91
C ALA A 304 -21.52 -12.79 -4.74
N ALA A 305 -20.26 -13.17 -4.53
CA ALA A 305 -19.85 -13.98 -3.39
C ALA A 305 -20.16 -13.27 -2.05
N ALA A 306 -19.80 -12.00 -1.92
CA ALA A 306 -20.02 -11.23 -0.68
C ALA A 306 -21.51 -11.11 -0.29
N ARG A 307 -22.46 -11.19 -1.24
CA ARG A 307 -23.90 -11.21 -0.94
C ARG A 307 -24.36 -12.44 -0.16
N HIS A 308 -23.62 -13.55 -0.24
CA HIS A 308 -23.95 -14.77 0.50
C HIS A 308 -23.41 -14.76 1.95
N SER A 309 -22.41 -13.93 2.27
CA SER A 309 -21.96 -13.67 3.63
C SER A 309 -21.76 -12.16 3.84
N PRO A 310 -22.85 -11.38 3.91
CA PRO A 310 -22.77 -9.92 3.84
C PRO A 310 -22.22 -9.28 5.11
N VAL A 311 -22.28 -9.97 6.26
CA VAL A 311 -21.90 -9.40 7.56
C VAL A 311 -20.44 -9.68 7.91
N ILE A 312 -19.98 -10.92 7.75
CA ILE A 312 -18.64 -11.35 8.18
C ILE A 312 -17.75 -11.82 7.03
N GLY A 313 -18.27 -12.03 5.81
CA GLY A 313 -17.47 -12.54 4.69
C GLY A 313 -16.94 -13.95 4.92
N TYR A 314 -15.82 -14.28 4.29
CA TYR A 314 -15.25 -15.64 4.19
C TYR A 314 -13.85 -15.80 4.80
N GLY A 315 -13.34 -14.76 5.49
CA GLY A 315 -12.02 -14.70 6.12
C GLY A 315 -10.82 -14.69 5.17
N ASN A 316 -10.95 -15.22 3.97
CA ASN A 316 -9.89 -15.26 2.98
C ASN A 316 -10.48 -15.15 1.56
N THR A 317 -9.62 -14.89 0.58
CA THR A 317 -9.96 -14.88 -0.84
C THR A 317 -10.47 -16.26 -1.30
N ARG A 318 -11.18 -16.30 -2.42
CA ARG A 318 -11.67 -17.55 -3.06
C ARG A 318 -11.28 -17.58 -4.54
N ASN A 319 -11.11 -18.78 -5.09
CA ASN A 319 -10.93 -18.94 -6.54
C ASN A 319 -12.29 -19.06 -7.19
N SER A 320 -12.57 -18.31 -8.26
CA SER A 320 -13.88 -18.40 -8.93
C SER A 320 -13.89 -19.41 -10.06
N LEU A 321 -15.04 -20.04 -10.30
CA LEU A 321 -15.30 -20.88 -11.46
C LEU A 321 -15.50 -19.99 -12.69
N GLY A 322 -14.83 -20.35 -13.79
CA GLY A 322 -14.89 -19.56 -15.04
C GLY A 322 -14.07 -18.26 -15.01
N ASN A 323 -13.85 -17.68 -16.17
CA ASN A 323 -13.18 -16.41 -16.37
C ASN A 323 -13.94 -15.60 -17.42
N HIS A 324 -13.48 -14.37 -17.71
CA HIS A 324 -14.10 -13.49 -18.71
C HIS A 324 -14.30 -14.07 -20.13
N ARG A 325 -13.72 -15.24 -20.46
CA ARG A 325 -13.79 -15.89 -21.79
C ARG A 325 -14.27 -17.34 -21.76
N SER A 326 -14.35 -17.99 -20.60
CA SER A 326 -14.66 -19.42 -20.50
C SER A 326 -15.31 -19.76 -19.17
N ILE A 327 -16.20 -20.74 -19.17
CA ILE A 327 -16.77 -21.33 -17.94
C ILE A 327 -15.80 -22.28 -17.23
N THR A 328 -14.70 -22.67 -17.87
CA THR A 328 -13.64 -23.51 -17.27
C THR A 328 -12.47 -22.66 -16.79
N THR A 329 -11.95 -23.00 -15.61
CA THR A 329 -10.85 -22.27 -14.95
C THR A 329 -9.77 -23.15 -14.39
N GLY A 330 -8.56 -22.60 -14.39
CA GLY A 330 -7.40 -23.16 -13.73
C GLY A 330 -6.18 -23.03 -14.63
N LYS A 331 -5.03 -22.69 -14.04
CA LYS A 331 -3.77 -22.88 -14.75
C LYS A 331 -3.57 -24.38 -14.93
N THR A 332 -3.67 -24.86 -16.16
CA THR A 332 -3.30 -26.25 -16.51
C THR A 332 -1.93 -26.25 -17.18
N ARG A 333 -1.31 -27.43 -17.32
CA ARG A 333 -0.07 -27.57 -18.11
C ARG A 333 -0.20 -27.05 -19.55
N TRP A 334 -1.40 -27.10 -20.12
CA TRP A 334 -1.68 -26.69 -21.50
C TRP A 334 -2.26 -25.27 -21.62
N CYS A 335 -2.74 -24.67 -20.52
CA CYS A 335 -3.23 -23.29 -20.51
C CYS A 335 -2.84 -22.57 -19.22
N ALA A 336 -1.60 -22.05 -19.18
CA ALA A 336 -1.10 -21.24 -18.07
C ALA A 336 -1.84 -19.89 -17.91
N ALA A 337 -2.58 -19.46 -18.95
CA ALA A 337 -3.36 -18.22 -18.97
C ALA A 337 -4.84 -18.42 -18.60
N CYS A 338 -5.33 -19.67 -18.44
CA CYS A 338 -6.74 -19.97 -18.14
C CYS A 338 -7.13 -19.72 -16.67
N GLY A 339 -6.24 -19.13 -15.87
CA GLY A 339 -6.50 -18.68 -14.50
C GLY A 339 -6.69 -17.17 -14.41
N HIS A 340 -7.41 -16.73 -13.39
CA HIS A 340 -7.51 -15.33 -12.99
C HIS A 340 -7.04 -15.19 -11.53
N PRO A 341 -6.61 -14.00 -11.09
CA PRO A 341 -6.29 -13.75 -9.69
C PRO A 341 -7.46 -14.10 -8.76
N PRO A 342 -7.23 -14.56 -7.52
CA PRO A 342 -8.33 -14.93 -6.64
C PRO A 342 -9.25 -13.74 -6.36
N LEU A 343 -10.53 -14.02 -6.10
CA LEU A 343 -11.53 -13.01 -5.75
C LEU A 343 -11.06 -12.19 -4.55
N GLY A 344 -11.17 -10.88 -4.65
CA GLY A 344 -10.67 -9.92 -3.66
C GLY A 344 -9.23 -9.44 -3.85
N SER A 345 -8.50 -9.89 -4.87
CA SER A 345 -7.10 -9.46 -5.12
C SER A 345 -6.95 -8.16 -5.94
N ASP A 346 -8.03 -7.61 -6.47
CA ASP A 346 -8.01 -6.41 -7.31
C ASP A 346 -7.98 -5.08 -6.52
N GLY A 347 -8.02 -5.15 -5.19
CA GLY A 347 -8.08 -3.96 -4.35
C GLY A 347 -8.53 -4.24 -2.92
N GLN A 348 -8.18 -3.35 -1.99
CA GLN A 348 -8.56 -3.46 -0.58
C GLN A 348 -10.08 -3.51 -0.38
N LEU A 349 -10.88 -2.79 -1.18
CA LEU A 349 -12.34 -2.85 -1.10
C LEU A 349 -12.83 -4.27 -1.40
N TRP A 350 -12.35 -4.86 -2.49
CA TRP A 350 -12.74 -6.20 -2.92
C TRP A 350 -12.28 -7.25 -1.91
N LEU A 351 -11.08 -7.07 -1.36
CA LEU A 351 -10.57 -7.90 -0.27
C LEU A 351 -11.49 -7.80 0.96
N LEU A 352 -11.89 -6.60 1.37
CA LEU A 352 -12.80 -6.40 2.51
C LEU A 352 -14.16 -7.05 2.27
N LEU A 353 -14.74 -6.88 1.09
CA LEU A 353 -16.03 -7.48 0.73
C LEU A 353 -15.99 -9.00 0.85
N ILE A 354 -14.96 -9.65 0.30
CA ILE A 354 -14.90 -11.12 0.38
C ILE A 354 -14.48 -11.63 1.75
N THR A 355 -13.60 -10.93 2.47
CA THR A 355 -13.05 -11.44 3.73
C THR A 355 -13.82 -11.03 4.98
N GLN A 356 -14.55 -9.92 4.93
CA GLN A 356 -15.21 -9.26 6.08
C GLN A 356 -16.63 -8.78 5.75
N GLY A 357 -17.14 -9.06 4.55
CA GLY A 357 -18.47 -8.64 4.11
C GLY A 357 -18.58 -7.12 3.86
N PHE A 358 -19.81 -6.68 3.62
CA PHE A 358 -20.14 -5.26 3.49
C PHE A 358 -19.89 -4.49 4.79
N THR A 359 -20.06 -5.14 5.95
CA THR A 359 -19.77 -4.55 7.25
C THR A 359 -18.30 -4.15 7.37
N GLY A 360 -17.36 -5.03 7.04
CA GLY A 360 -15.93 -4.69 7.08
C GLY A 360 -15.57 -3.57 6.12
N ALA A 361 -16.12 -3.59 4.90
CA ALA A 361 -15.92 -2.49 3.94
C ALA A 361 -16.45 -1.15 4.47
N ALA A 362 -17.65 -1.15 5.06
CA ALA A 362 -18.25 0.04 5.64
C ALA A 362 -17.46 0.58 6.83
N LEU A 363 -17.00 -0.29 7.74
CA LEU A 363 -16.19 0.09 8.90
C LEU A 363 -14.84 0.70 8.47
N TYR A 364 -14.18 0.12 7.48
CA TYR A 364 -12.93 0.64 6.92
C TYR A 364 -13.14 2.04 6.33
N VAL A 365 -14.16 2.21 5.47
CA VAL A 365 -14.49 3.51 4.87
C VAL A 365 -14.87 4.53 5.93
N ALA A 366 -15.70 4.15 6.91
CA ALA A 366 -16.12 5.02 8.01
C ALA A 366 -14.93 5.49 8.87
N PHE A 367 -13.94 4.63 9.09
CA PHE A 367 -12.72 4.99 9.82
C PHE A 367 -11.95 6.10 9.10
N PHE A 368 -11.65 5.92 7.81
CA PHE A 368 -10.89 6.92 7.04
C PHE A 368 -11.68 8.19 6.77
N LEU A 369 -12.98 8.12 6.46
CA LEU A 369 -13.84 9.29 6.36
C LEU A 369 -13.95 10.05 7.68
N GLY A 370 -14.03 9.32 8.81
CA GLY A 370 -14.01 9.90 10.15
C GLY A 370 -12.72 10.66 10.44
N ALA A 371 -11.57 10.11 10.02
CA ALA A 371 -10.28 10.78 10.10
C ALA A 371 -10.23 12.05 9.23
N ILE A 372 -10.65 11.96 7.96
CA ILE A 372 -10.73 13.11 7.05
C ILE A 372 -11.57 14.22 7.67
N ARG A 373 -12.79 13.90 8.10
CA ARG A 373 -13.73 14.88 8.67
C ARG A 373 -13.15 15.58 9.89
N ARG A 374 -12.51 14.82 10.79
CA ARG A 374 -11.94 15.38 12.04
C ARG A 374 -10.78 16.31 11.78
N HIS A 375 -9.87 15.92 10.88
CA HIS A 375 -8.65 16.69 10.61
C HIS A 375 -8.81 17.64 9.42
N TRP A 376 -10.01 17.75 8.83
CA TRP A 376 -10.29 18.56 7.64
C TRP A 376 -9.95 20.05 7.84
N ALA A 377 -10.13 20.58 9.05
CA ALA A 377 -9.87 21.98 9.36
C ALA A 377 -8.36 22.29 9.51
N ASP A 378 -7.51 21.29 9.73
CA ASP A 378 -6.08 21.49 9.93
C ASP A 378 -5.41 21.94 8.61
N ARG A 379 -4.82 23.14 8.66
CA ARG A 379 -4.12 23.78 7.52
C ARG A 379 -2.60 23.71 7.65
N SER A 380 -2.07 23.10 8.70
CA SER A 380 -0.64 22.83 8.80
C SER A 380 -0.20 21.92 7.65
N PRO A 381 1.08 21.98 7.21
CA PRO A 381 1.61 21.06 6.20
C PRO A 381 1.39 19.57 6.54
N ILE A 382 1.48 19.21 7.83
CA ILE A 382 1.23 17.83 8.31
C ILE A 382 -0.27 17.48 8.21
N GLY A 383 -1.15 18.40 8.64
CA GLY A 383 -2.61 18.23 8.52
C GLY A 383 -3.07 18.04 7.09
N LEU A 384 -2.62 18.92 6.18
CA LEU A 384 -2.94 18.83 4.75
C LEU A 384 -2.45 17.52 4.14
N ALA A 385 -1.20 17.13 4.42
CA ALA A 385 -0.62 15.89 3.92
C ALA A 385 -1.34 14.65 4.47
N GLY A 386 -1.60 14.60 5.78
CA GLY A 386 -2.27 13.48 6.39
C GLY A 386 -3.70 13.31 5.88
N VAL A 387 -4.48 14.39 5.78
CA VAL A 387 -5.86 14.35 5.23
C VAL A 387 -5.85 13.89 3.78
N LEU A 388 -4.89 14.38 2.98
CA LEU A 388 -4.70 13.91 1.61
C LEU A 388 -4.44 12.40 1.56
N VAL A 389 -3.55 11.87 2.42
CA VAL A 389 -3.28 10.41 2.47
C VAL A 389 -4.54 9.64 2.85
N MET A 390 -5.36 10.11 3.79
CA MET A 390 -6.64 9.46 4.11
C MET A 390 -7.59 9.44 2.90
N GLY A 391 -7.61 10.50 2.09
CA GLY A 391 -8.36 10.55 0.83
C GLY A 391 -7.80 9.57 -0.22
N LEU A 392 -6.47 9.48 -0.32
CA LEU A 392 -5.81 8.53 -1.22
C LEU A 392 -6.07 7.08 -0.83
N VAL A 393 -6.19 6.76 0.46
CA VAL A 393 -6.58 5.42 0.92
C VAL A 393 -7.93 5.01 0.31
N LEU A 394 -8.91 5.92 0.33
CA LEU A 394 -10.25 5.69 -0.21
C LEU A 394 -10.26 5.60 -1.75
N LEU A 395 -9.36 6.30 -2.42
CA LEU A 395 -9.13 6.13 -3.86
C LEU A 395 -8.50 4.76 -4.15
N TYR A 396 -7.40 4.45 -3.46
CA TYR A 396 -6.58 3.29 -3.74
C TYR A 396 -7.25 1.98 -3.36
N MET A 397 -8.13 1.94 -2.37
CA MET A 397 -8.84 0.72 -2.01
C MET A 397 -9.63 0.08 -3.18
N VAL A 398 -10.02 0.87 -4.19
CA VAL A 398 -10.74 0.35 -5.36
C VAL A 398 -9.81 -0.33 -6.37
N VAL A 399 -8.53 0.03 -6.39
CA VAL A 399 -7.58 -0.36 -7.45
C VAL A 399 -6.33 -1.10 -6.97
N TYR A 400 -5.98 -0.99 -5.68
CA TYR A 400 -4.81 -1.57 -5.04
C TYR A 400 -5.18 -2.28 -3.75
N ASP A 401 -4.55 -3.44 -3.53
CA ASP A 401 -4.52 -4.04 -2.20
C ASP A 401 -3.78 -3.09 -1.25
N GLY A 402 -4.35 -2.88 -0.06
CA GLY A 402 -3.78 -2.03 0.97
C GLY A 402 -2.78 -2.80 1.81
N LEU A 403 -2.89 -4.13 1.91
CA LEU A 403 -1.90 -4.96 2.55
C LEU A 403 -0.75 -5.25 1.54
N VAL A 404 0.52 -5.23 1.95
CA VAL A 404 1.00 -5.18 3.34
C VAL A 404 1.56 -3.80 3.70
N THR A 405 2.42 -3.28 2.84
CA THR A 405 3.19 -2.06 3.12
C THR A 405 2.38 -0.77 2.99
N PRO A 406 1.42 -0.61 2.05
CA PRO A 406 0.63 0.61 1.94
C PRO A 406 -0.15 0.93 3.21
N LEU A 407 -0.82 -0.07 3.80
CA LEU A 407 -1.62 0.12 5.00
C LEU A 407 -0.78 0.59 6.18
N SER A 408 0.46 0.11 6.28
CA SER A 408 1.40 0.59 7.29
C SER A 408 1.68 2.09 7.12
N LEU A 409 1.96 2.54 5.90
CA LEU A 409 2.22 3.95 5.61
C LEU A 409 0.98 4.84 5.77
N TYR A 410 -0.20 4.33 5.39
CA TYR A 410 -1.47 5.01 5.62
C TYR A 410 -1.69 5.23 7.12
N LEU A 411 -1.47 4.21 7.93
CA LEU A 411 -1.70 4.29 9.37
C LEU A 411 -0.61 5.05 10.13
N ILE A 412 0.63 5.09 9.64
CA ILE A 412 1.64 6.06 10.10
C ILE A 412 1.18 7.50 9.82
N SER A 413 0.60 7.73 8.64
CA SER A 413 0.04 9.03 8.25
C SER A 413 -1.14 9.44 9.15
N PHE A 414 -2.00 8.49 9.50
CA PHE A 414 -3.05 8.69 10.49
C PHE A 414 -2.50 8.99 11.88
N ALA A 415 -1.45 8.28 12.32
CA ALA A 415 -0.79 8.56 13.60
C ALA A 415 -0.17 9.97 13.65
N LEU A 416 0.39 10.46 12.53
CA LEU A 416 0.83 11.85 12.40
C LEU A 416 -0.32 12.84 12.58
N LEU A 417 -1.48 12.61 11.95
CA LEU A 417 -2.68 13.44 12.15
C LEU A 417 -3.15 13.44 13.60
N TRP A 418 -3.21 12.27 14.23
CA TRP A 418 -3.64 12.13 15.62
C TRP A 418 -2.71 12.90 16.57
N ARG A 419 -1.39 12.83 16.35
CA ARG A 419 -0.40 13.54 17.16
C ARG A 419 -0.39 15.06 16.94
N ASN A 420 -0.97 15.53 15.84
CA ASN A 420 -1.02 16.94 15.47
C ASN A 420 -2.28 17.67 15.95
N ALA A 421 -3.23 16.94 16.55
CA ALA A 421 -4.55 17.42 16.94
C ALA A 421 -4.69 17.74 18.43
#